data_AF-A0A0S2ESC0-F1
#
_entry.id   AF-A0A0S2ESC0-F1
#
_cell.length_a   1.000
_cell.length_b   1.000
_cell.length_c   1.000
_cell.angle_alpha   90.00
_cell.angle_beta   90.00
_cell.angle_gamma   90.00
#
_symmetry.space_group_name_H-M   'P 1'
#
loop_
_entity.id
_entity.type
_entity.pdbx_description
1 polymer ?
#
loop_
_entity_poly.entity_id
_entity_poly.type
_entity_poly.pdbx_seq_one_letter_code
_entity_poly.pdbx_strand_id
1 'polypeptide(L)'
;MSFSATIESPRGAKRVLALAALVLALAQPALALETTARAALMVDLGSGTLLFEKNADQEIPPASLSKLMTLAVIFDELRKGSVRLDESFPVSENAWRTGGAASGGSTMFLPLNSQVTLADLIKGIAIQSGNDATIVAAEGIAGSVPAFAEMMNRKARELGLTHSHFVNPHGLPDPQQYVSARDLVTLASYLIREFPEQYPLFSEEEFTFNGITQRSRNPLLPLGADGLKTGHTAEAGYGLVASVKDDTGRRIVFALTGMKSVQERAEQARAMMTAGLRGFESIVVAKAGESLGEVPVRNGAEESVPVRPGGEIRFLQPRGEGGGPVTHEIVPLGIVDAPVPEGRRVAQLRVLQGGKVLREEPLFAARAVEEASLLQRIQNTVLGHFR
;
A
#
# COMPACT_ATOMS: atom_id res chain seq x y z
N MET A 1 -25.71 33.36 -82.54
CA MET A 1 -25.93 33.80 -81.15
C MET A 1 -26.34 32.60 -80.31
N SER A 2 -26.17 32.65 -78.99
CA SER A 2 -26.18 31.46 -78.12
C SER A 2 -27.45 30.60 -78.20
N PHE A 3 -27.26 29.28 -78.21
CA PHE A 3 -28.26 28.28 -77.85
C PHE A 3 -27.60 27.24 -76.93
N SER A 4 -28.39 26.59 -76.09
CA SER A 4 -27.94 25.61 -75.10
C SER A 4 -28.73 24.31 -75.27
N ALA A 5 -28.03 23.17 -75.41
CA ALA A 5 -28.59 21.83 -75.17
C ALA A 5 -27.49 20.75 -75.04
N THR A 6 -27.71 19.85 -74.09
CA THR A 6 -27.22 18.45 -74.00
C THR A 6 -27.74 17.60 -75.19
N ILE A 7 -27.48 16.30 -75.41
CA ILE A 7 -27.20 15.06 -74.63
C ILE A 7 -26.36 14.13 -75.58
N GLU A 8 -25.63 13.04 -75.26
CA GLU A 8 -25.42 12.10 -74.13
C GLU A 8 -23.96 11.57 -74.17
N SER A 9 -23.57 10.69 -73.23
CA SER A 9 -22.65 9.57 -73.54
C SER A 9 -23.04 8.32 -72.72
N PRO A 10 -22.92 7.09 -73.27
CA PRO A 10 -23.68 5.96 -72.75
C PRO A 10 -22.95 5.07 -71.72
N ARG A 11 -23.73 4.70 -70.69
CA ARG A 11 -23.83 3.35 -70.09
C ARG A 11 -22.54 2.52 -69.88
N GLY A 12 -22.22 2.32 -68.60
CA GLY A 12 -22.37 0.96 -68.06
C GLY A 12 -21.20 0.31 -67.33
N ALA A 13 -21.10 0.54 -66.02
CA ALA A 13 -20.36 -0.34 -65.10
C ALA A 13 -21.07 -0.44 -63.73
N LYS A 14 -22.14 -1.26 -63.65
CA LYS A 14 -22.70 -1.66 -62.34
C LYS A 14 -21.77 -2.70 -61.69
N ARG A 15 -21.08 -2.37 -60.61
CA ARG A 15 -20.55 -3.35 -59.64
C ARG A 15 -20.24 -2.73 -58.27
N VAL A 16 -20.95 -3.25 -57.25
CA VAL A 16 -20.56 -3.36 -55.83
C VAL A 16 -19.88 -2.13 -55.20
N LEU A 17 -20.71 -1.25 -54.63
CA LEU A 17 -20.36 -0.46 -53.44
C LEU A 17 -21.20 -0.98 -52.26
N ALA A 18 -20.85 -2.19 -51.81
CA ALA A 18 -21.52 -2.85 -50.70
C ALA A 18 -20.97 -2.34 -49.37
N LEU A 19 -21.76 -1.47 -48.72
CA LEU A 19 -21.85 -1.30 -47.26
C LEU A 19 -20.54 -1.44 -46.46
N ALA A 20 -19.50 -0.70 -46.83
CA ALA A 20 -18.34 -0.46 -45.98
C ALA A 20 -18.68 0.58 -44.88
N ALA A 21 -19.76 0.34 -44.14
CA ALA A 21 -20.04 1.03 -42.89
C ALA A 21 -19.04 0.51 -41.86
N LEU A 22 -17.79 0.98 -41.95
CA LEU A 22 -16.72 0.61 -41.04
C LEU A 22 -17.10 1.09 -39.66
N VAL A 23 -17.61 0.17 -38.85
CA VAL A 23 -17.73 0.35 -37.41
C VAL A 23 -16.31 0.46 -36.89
N LEU A 24 -15.80 1.70 -36.81
CA LEU A 24 -14.85 2.05 -35.78
C LEU A 24 -15.57 1.85 -34.46
N ALA A 25 -15.55 0.61 -33.99
CA ALA A 25 -15.57 0.34 -32.57
C ALA A 25 -14.42 1.17 -32.02
N LEU A 26 -14.75 2.29 -31.38
CA LEU A 26 -13.79 3.04 -30.59
C LEU A 26 -13.30 2.09 -29.52
N ALA A 27 -12.13 1.50 -29.75
CA ALA A 27 -11.34 0.88 -28.70
C ALA A 27 -11.05 2.00 -27.70
N GLN A 28 -11.94 2.13 -26.70
CA GLN A 28 -11.71 3.06 -25.62
C GLN A 28 -10.46 2.54 -24.93
N PRO A 29 -9.36 3.33 -24.90
CA PRO A 29 -8.13 2.90 -24.25
C PRO A 29 -8.48 2.51 -22.82
N ALA A 30 -8.00 1.34 -22.39
CA ALA A 30 -8.30 0.80 -21.06
C ALA A 30 -8.07 1.90 -20.01
N LEU A 31 -9.17 2.35 -19.38
CA LEU A 31 -9.22 3.66 -18.72
C LEU A 31 -8.06 3.81 -17.74
N ALA A 32 -7.15 4.73 -18.05
CA ALA A 32 -6.15 5.19 -17.11
C ALA A 32 -6.89 5.67 -15.86
N LEU A 33 -6.50 5.17 -14.69
CA LEU A 33 -7.22 5.38 -13.44
C LEU A 33 -7.04 6.84 -12.98
N GLU A 34 -7.87 7.74 -13.47
CA GLU A 34 -7.83 9.14 -13.06
C GLU A 34 -8.51 9.34 -11.69
N THR A 35 -7.95 10.26 -10.89
CA THR A 35 -8.54 10.70 -9.63
C THR A 35 -8.35 12.19 -9.42
N THR A 36 -9.34 12.84 -8.82
CA THR A 36 -9.26 14.26 -8.42
C THR A 36 -8.43 14.49 -7.15
N ALA A 37 -8.07 13.43 -6.42
CA ALA A 37 -7.21 13.50 -5.24
C ALA A 37 -5.88 14.23 -5.52
N ARG A 38 -5.39 15.01 -4.55
CA ARG A 38 -4.09 15.71 -4.62
C ARG A 38 -2.94 14.69 -4.68
N ALA A 39 -2.96 13.72 -3.78
CA ALA A 39 -2.04 12.59 -3.75
C ALA A 39 -2.81 11.28 -3.54
N ALA A 40 -2.28 10.21 -4.13
CA ALA A 40 -2.86 8.88 -4.11
C ALA A 40 -1.79 7.80 -4.28
N LEU A 41 -1.99 6.66 -3.62
CA LEU A 41 -1.25 5.43 -3.90
C LEU A 41 -2.11 4.21 -3.58
N MET A 42 -1.98 3.15 -4.39
CA MET A 42 -2.64 1.86 -4.18
C MET A 42 -1.67 0.72 -4.43
N VAL A 43 -1.64 -0.25 -3.51
CA VAL A 43 -0.95 -1.53 -3.68
C VAL A 43 -1.91 -2.70 -3.52
N ASP A 44 -1.53 -3.84 -4.09
CA ASP A 44 -1.95 -5.14 -3.58
C ASP A 44 -1.05 -5.53 -2.39
N LEU A 45 -1.63 -5.94 -1.27
CA LEU A 45 -0.85 -6.31 -0.07
C LEU A 45 -0.30 -7.74 -0.14
N GLY A 46 -0.94 -8.62 -0.91
CA GLY A 46 -0.61 -10.03 -1.03
C GLY A 46 0.60 -10.24 -1.94
N SER A 47 0.58 -9.66 -3.15
CA SER A 47 1.80 -9.60 -3.95
C SER A 47 2.75 -8.52 -3.40
N GLY A 48 2.28 -7.29 -3.17
CA GLY A 48 3.12 -6.09 -3.04
C GLY A 48 3.24 -5.29 -4.34
N THR A 49 2.43 -5.58 -5.37
CA THR A 49 2.42 -4.83 -6.63
C THR A 49 1.80 -3.45 -6.44
N LEU A 50 2.48 -2.41 -6.90
CA LEU A 50 1.94 -1.06 -7.07
C LEU A 50 0.88 -1.07 -8.18
N LEU A 51 -0.37 -0.74 -7.84
CA LEU A 51 -1.50 -0.71 -8.77
C LEU A 51 -1.76 0.71 -9.30
N PHE A 52 -1.48 1.74 -8.49
CA PHE A 52 -1.63 3.14 -8.87
C PHE A 52 -0.76 4.06 -8.01
N GLU A 53 -0.22 5.13 -8.59
CA GLU A 53 0.37 6.24 -7.85
C GLU A 53 0.12 7.59 -8.54
N LYS A 54 -0.07 8.64 -7.73
CA LYS A 54 -0.17 10.03 -8.15
C LYS A 54 0.38 10.90 -7.02
N ASN A 55 1.47 11.63 -7.25
CA ASN A 55 2.13 12.45 -6.23
C ASN A 55 2.38 11.69 -4.90
N ALA A 56 2.71 10.40 -4.99
CA ALA A 56 2.63 9.50 -3.83
C ALA A 56 3.56 9.89 -2.67
N ASP A 57 4.72 10.46 -3.01
CA ASP A 57 5.75 10.94 -2.08
C ASP A 57 5.61 12.44 -1.78
N GLN A 58 4.55 13.10 -2.24
CA GLN A 58 4.30 14.50 -1.88
C GLN A 58 3.92 14.61 -0.40
N GLU A 59 4.68 15.42 0.32
CA GLU A 59 4.40 15.82 1.69
C GLU A 59 3.10 16.65 1.77
N ILE A 60 2.20 16.21 2.64
CA ILE A 60 0.84 16.73 2.82
C ILE A 60 0.45 16.73 4.31
N PRO A 61 -0.39 17.66 4.78
CA PRO A 61 -0.90 17.63 6.15
C PRO A 61 -1.75 16.36 6.36
N PRO A 62 -1.49 15.54 7.39
CA PRO A 62 -2.15 14.23 7.55
C PRO A 62 -3.62 14.32 7.94
N ALA A 63 -4.04 15.42 8.58
CA ALA A 63 -5.26 15.46 9.38
C ALA A 63 -5.34 14.22 10.33
N SER A 64 -6.55 13.75 10.62
CA SER A 64 -6.78 12.53 11.42
C SER A 64 -6.22 11.21 10.84
N LEU A 65 -5.53 11.21 9.69
CA LEU A 65 -4.81 10.01 9.21
C LEU A 65 -3.57 9.70 10.06
N SER A 66 -2.98 10.70 10.72
CA SER A 66 -1.91 10.54 11.72
C SER A 66 -2.27 9.58 12.86
N LYS A 67 -3.57 9.43 13.18
CA LYS A 67 -4.04 8.50 14.20
C LYS A 67 -3.74 7.03 13.88
N LEU A 68 -3.43 6.69 12.62
CA LEU A 68 -2.86 5.38 12.26
C LEU A 68 -1.49 5.15 12.91
N MET A 69 -0.64 6.18 12.98
CA MET A 69 0.67 6.10 13.64
C MET A 69 0.51 6.04 15.16
N THR A 70 -0.47 6.79 15.70
CA THR A 70 -0.81 6.70 17.13
C THR A 70 -1.28 5.30 17.52
N LEU A 71 -2.16 4.66 16.74
CA LEU A 71 -2.56 3.27 16.97
C LEU A 71 -1.39 2.29 16.78
N ALA A 72 -0.53 2.49 15.78
CA ALA A 72 0.67 1.68 15.57
C ALA A 72 1.63 1.71 16.78
N VAL A 73 1.81 2.88 17.41
CA VAL A 73 2.60 3.02 18.65
C VAL A 73 1.89 2.34 19.83
N ILE A 74 0.59 2.61 20.03
CA ILE A 74 -0.19 2.00 21.13
C ILE A 74 -0.18 0.47 21.05
N PHE A 75 -0.36 -0.11 19.86
CA PHE A 75 -0.38 -1.56 19.68
C PHE A 75 0.98 -2.20 19.92
N ASP A 76 2.09 -1.51 19.61
CA ASP A 76 3.43 -1.99 19.93
C ASP A 76 3.73 -1.92 21.44
N GLU A 77 3.25 -0.90 22.16
CA GLU A 77 3.38 -0.84 23.63
C GLU A 77 2.51 -1.89 24.34
N LEU A 78 1.31 -2.20 23.82
CA LEU A 78 0.53 -3.36 24.24
C LEU A 78 1.29 -4.68 23.99
N ARG A 79 1.87 -4.86 22.81
CA ARG A 79 2.65 -6.05 22.42
C ARG A 79 3.90 -6.25 23.29
N LYS A 80 4.55 -5.16 23.73
CA LYS A 80 5.68 -5.18 24.69
C LYS A 80 5.25 -5.45 26.13
N GLY A 81 3.95 -5.31 26.45
CA GLY A 81 3.45 -5.32 27.82
C GLY A 81 3.77 -4.05 28.61
N SER A 82 4.17 -2.96 27.96
CA SER A 82 4.43 -1.66 28.59
C SER A 82 3.17 -1.04 29.20
N VAL A 83 2.01 -1.32 28.60
CA VAL A 83 0.68 -0.90 29.02
C VAL A 83 -0.34 -2.02 28.79
N ARG A 84 -1.55 -1.92 29.35
CA ARG A 84 -2.61 -2.91 29.17
C ARG A 84 -3.96 -2.32 28.76
N LEU A 85 -4.84 -3.15 28.20
CA LEU A 85 -6.19 -2.74 27.76
C LEU A 85 -7.12 -2.30 28.91
N ASP A 86 -6.95 -2.86 30.11
CA ASP A 86 -7.69 -2.51 31.33
C ASP A 86 -7.14 -1.26 32.04
N GLU A 87 -5.94 -0.81 31.65
CA GLU A 87 -5.29 0.35 32.23
C GLU A 87 -6.07 1.62 31.91
N SER A 88 -6.25 2.49 32.92
CA SER A 88 -7.12 3.67 32.83
C SER A 88 -6.31 4.95 33.00
N PHE A 89 -6.50 5.88 32.05
CA PHE A 89 -5.76 7.14 31.99
C PHE A 89 -6.66 8.35 32.28
N PRO A 90 -6.15 9.37 33.00
CA PRO A 90 -6.96 10.51 33.41
C PRO A 90 -7.14 11.52 32.28
N VAL A 91 -8.37 12.03 32.14
CA VAL A 91 -8.70 13.06 31.15
C VAL A 91 -8.19 14.42 31.62
N SER A 92 -7.04 14.84 31.06
CA SER A 92 -6.40 16.11 31.37
C SER A 92 -7.20 17.32 30.86
N GLU A 93 -6.92 18.51 31.42
CA GLU A 93 -7.45 19.77 30.87
C GLU A 93 -6.99 20.00 29.43
N ASN A 94 -5.77 19.57 29.08
CA ASN A 94 -5.27 19.67 27.71
C ASN A 94 -6.12 18.83 26.74
N ALA A 95 -6.35 17.56 27.06
CA ALA A 95 -7.19 16.67 26.26
C ALA A 95 -8.62 17.20 26.12
N TRP A 96 -9.24 17.61 27.25
CA TRP A 96 -10.60 18.13 27.27
C TRP A 96 -10.75 19.44 26.48
N ARG A 97 -9.82 20.40 26.65
CA ARG A 97 -9.88 21.72 26.04
C ARG A 97 -9.49 21.74 24.56
N THR A 98 -8.48 20.95 24.16
CA THR A 98 -7.92 20.98 22.79
C THR A 98 -8.40 19.84 21.90
N GLY A 99 -8.87 18.73 22.48
CA GLY A 99 -9.40 17.57 21.76
C GLY A 99 -10.86 17.23 22.07
N GLY A 100 -11.45 17.78 23.14
CA GLY A 100 -12.85 17.58 23.49
C GLY A 100 -13.81 18.44 22.67
N ALA A 101 -15.09 18.48 23.08
CA ALA A 101 -16.16 19.17 22.36
C ALA A 101 -15.89 20.66 22.05
N ALA A 102 -15.17 21.36 22.93
CA ALA A 102 -14.81 22.78 22.76
C ALA A 102 -13.86 23.03 21.56
N SER A 103 -13.17 21.99 21.06
CA SER A 103 -12.26 22.10 19.92
C SER A 103 -12.96 22.23 18.55
N GLY A 104 -14.25 21.90 18.46
CA GLY A 104 -14.96 21.72 17.18
C GLY A 104 -14.47 20.51 16.35
N GLY A 105 -13.53 19.72 16.87
CA GLY A 105 -13.00 18.52 16.24
C GLY A 105 -13.85 17.27 16.49
N SER A 106 -13.33 16.12 16.04
CA SER A 106 -13.85 14.82 16.46
C SER A 106 -13.44 14.54 17.91
N THR A 107 -14.36 14.03 18.72
CA THR A 107 -14.20 13.87 20.18
C THR A 107 -14.98 12.62 20.65
N MET A 108 -14.52 11.95 21.71
CA MET A 108 -15.28 10.94 22.48
C MET A 108 -16.22 11.57 23.53
N PHE A 109 -16.23 12.90 23.64
CA PHE A 109 -16.91 13.68 24.68
C PHE A 109 -16.42 13.33 26.09
N LEU A 110 -15.11 13.10 26.25
CA LEU A 110 -14.50 12.71 27.52
C LEU A 110 -14.65 13.81 28.60
N PRO A 111 -15.26 13.52 29.76
CA PRO A 111 -15.36 14.50 30.84
C PRO A 111 -14.00 14.80 31.49
N LEU A 112 -13.72 16.08 31.77
CA LEU A 112 -12.53 16.51 32.50
C LEU A 112 -12.41 15.77 33.85
N ASN A 113 -11.20 15.34 34.21
CA ASN A 113 -10.88 14.58 35.43
C ASN A 113 -11.55 13.20 35.55
N SER A 114 -12.20 12.69 34.50
CA SER A 114 -12.63 11.28 34.45
C SER A 114 -11.45 10.34 34.13
N GLN A 115 -11.68 9.03 34.27
CA GLN A 115 -10.73 7.97 33.94
C GLN A 115 -11.29 7.14 32.77
N VAL A 116 -10.46 6.78 31.79
CA VAL A 116 -10.90 6.04 30.59
C VAL A 116 -9.94 4.89 30.29
N THR A 117 -10.47 3.70 29.99
CA THR A 117 -9.64 2.51 29.69
C THR A 117 -8.90 2.67 28.36
N LEU A 118 -7.70 2.07 28.23
CA LEU A 118 -6.98 2.05 26.97
C LEU A 118 -7.78 1.37 25.84
N ALA A 119 -8.60 0.35 26.17
CA ALA A 119 -9.51 -0.27 25.22
C ALA A 119 -10.55 0.72 24.65
N ASP A 120 -11.18 1.53 25.49
CA ASP A 120 -12.15 2.55 25.06
C ASP A 120 -11.48 3.68 24.27
N LEU A 121 -10.29 4.12 24.71
CA LEU A 121 -9.49 5.13 24.01
C LEU A 121 -9.13 4.65 22.60
N ILE A 122 -8.66 3.40 22.46
CA ILE A 122 -8.36 2.78 21.16
C ILE A 122 -9.58 2.78 20.24
N LYS A 123 -10.76 2.39 20.73
CA LYS A 123 -12.02 2.43 19.95
C LYS A 123 -12.41 3.86 19.55
N GLY A 124 -12.26 4.82 20.46
CA GLY A 124 -12.45 6.23 20.18
C GLY A 124 -11.51 6.78 19.10
N ILE A 125 -10.23 6.40 19.14
CA ILE A 125 -9.22 6.81 18.17
C ILE A 125 -9.51 6.18 16.80
N ALA A 126 -9.78 4.88 16.74
CA ALA A 126 -10.03 4.14 15.50
C ALA A 126 -11.37 4.55 14.83
N ILE A 127 -12.48 4.41 15.54
CA ILE A 127 -13.84 4.50 14.99
C ILE A 127 -14.31 5.96 14.99
N GLN A 128 -14.33 6.59 16.17
CA GLN A 128 -14.85 7.96 16.33
C GLN A 128 -13.84 9.05 15.96
N SER A 129 -12.55 8.71 15.78
CA SER A 129 -11.46 9.66 15.51
C SER A 129 -11.25 10.72 16.59
N GLY A 130 -11.61 10.43 17.85
CA GLY A 130 -11.61 11.37 18.97
C GLY A 130 -10.25 11.97 19.28
N ASN A 131 -10.10 13.29 19.16
CA ASN A 131 -8.88 14.03 19.44
C ASN A 131 -8.53 13.96 20.93
N ASP A 132 -9.51 14.18 21.81
CA ASP A 132 -9.43 13.97 23.27
C ASP A 132 -8.86 12.59 23.61
N ALA A 133 -9.48 11.51 23.10
CA ALA A 133 -9.04 10.14 23.33
C ALA A 133 -7.58 9.89 22.88
N THR A 134 -7.21 10.53 21.77
CA THR A 134 -5.85 10.48 21.23
C THR A 134 -4.84 11.19 22.13
N ILE A 135 -5.23 12.32 22.74
CA ILE A 135 -4.37 13.06 23.68
C ILE A 135 -4.25 12.30 25.01
N VAL A 136 -5.35 11.79 25.57
CA VAL A 136 -5.33 11.02 26.82
C VAL A 136 -4.44 9.77 26.69
N ALA A 137 -4.54 9.04 25.58
CA ALA A 137 -3.66 7.89 25.33
C ALA A 137 -2.18 8.32 25.22
N ALA A 138 -1.88 9.43 24.53
CA ALA A 138 -0.51 9.90 24.36
C ALA A 138 0.12 10.43 25.67
N GLU A 139 -0.63 11.20 26.45
CA GLU A 139 -0.22 11.70 27.76
C GLU A 139 -0.10 10.58 28.79
N GLY A 140 -0.99 9.58 28.74
CA GLY A 140 -0.93 8.39 29.59
C GLY A 140 0.27 7.50 29.33
N ILE A 141 0.58 7.24 28.05
CA ILE A 141 1.67 6.31 27.65
C ILE A 141 3.06 6.96 27.74
N ALA A 142 3.19 8.24 27.36
CA ALA A 142 4.50 8.91 27.25
C ALA A 142 4.69 10.06 28.25
N GLY A 143 3.75 10.30 29.16
CA GLY A 143 3.73 11.43 30.10
C GLY A 143 3.43 12.79 29.45
N SER A 144 3.52 12.93 28.12
CA SER A 144 3.19 14.16 27.40
C SER A 144 3.01 13.94 25.89
N VAL A 145 2.24 14.83 25.24
CA VAL A 145 2.08 14.85 23.77
C VAL A 145 3.41 14.94 23.00
N PRO A 146 4.39 15.80 23.35
CA PRO A 146 5.68 15.84 22.66
C PRO A 146 6.49 14.54 22.79
N ALA A 147 6.53 13.93 23.98
CA ALA A 147 7.22 12.66 24.18
C ALA A 147 6.59 11.52 23.37
N PHE A 148 5.26 11.52 23.21
CA PHE A 148 4.57 10.58 22.33
C PHE A 148 4.87 10.86 20.85
N ALA A 149 4.95 12.13 20.43
CA ALA A 149 5.36 12.48 19.07
C ALA A 149 6.78 11.98 18.74
N GLU A 150 7.70 11.95 19.72
CA GLU A 150 8.98 11.25 19.52
C GLU A 150 8.83 9.75 19.28
N MET A 151 7.90 9.06 19.98
CA MET A 151 7.62 7.64 19.75
C MET A 151 7.08 7.41 18.34
N MET A 152 6.17 8.29 17.87
CA MET A 152 5.66 8.27 16.50
C MET A 152 6.79 8.46 15.47
N ASN A 153 7.73 9.38 15.71
CA ASN A 153 8.86 9.62 14.83
C ASN A 153 9.95 8.53 14.91
N ARG A 154 10.10 7.85 16.06
CA ARG A 154 10.92 6.62 16.17
C ARG A 154 10.30 5.51 15.30
N LYS A 155 9.01 5.23 15.47
CA LYS A 155 8.25 4.26 14.66
C LYS A 155 8.26 4.61 13.16
N ALA A 156 8.15 5.88 12.79
CA ALA A 156 8.26 6.33 11.40
C ALA A 156 9.58 5.90 10.76
N ARG A 157 10.72 6.10 11.46
CA ARG A 157 12.04 5.66 10.99
C ARG A 157 12.20 4.14 10.95
N GLU A 158 11.67 3.43 11.95
CA GLU A 158 11.66 1.95 11.99
C GLU A 158 10.89 1.34 10.82
N LEU A 159 9.83 2.02 10.34
CA LEU A 159 9.02 1.61 9.19
C LEU A 159 9.51 2.17 7.85
N GLY A 160 10.59 2.96 7.83
CA GLY A 160 11.12 3.57 6.62
C GLY A 160 10.23 4.65 5.99
N LEU A 161 9.40 5.33 6.78
CA LEU A 161 8.52 6.41 6.33
C LEU A 161 9.35 7.69 6.11
N THR A 162 9.89 7.89 4.91
CA THR A 162 10.87 8.97 4.63
C THR A 162 10.23 10.33 4.37
N HIS A 163 8.91 10.40 4.22
CA HIS A 163 8.15 11.64 3.94
C HIS A 163 7.07 11.86 4.99
N SER A 164 7.36 11.51 6.25
CA SER A 164 6.45 11.65 7.39
C SER A 164 7.16 12.21 8.62
N HIS A 165 6.56 13.22 9.23
CA HIS A 165 6.96 13.77 10.53
C HIS A 165 5.73 14.15 11.35
N PHE A 166 5.72 13.73 12.61
CA PHE A 166 4.61 13.91 13.53
C PHE A 166 5.02 14.83 14.68
N VAL A 167 4.16 15.78 15.05
CA VAL A 167 4.35 16.66 16.21
C VAL A 167 3.20 16.57 17.21
N ASN A 168 2.04 16.04 16.79
CA ASN A 168 0.91 15.76 17.64
C ASN A 168 0.15 14.48 17.18
N PRO A 169 -0.38 13.66 18.11
CA PRO A 169 -0.88 12.33 17.78
C PRO A 169 -2.24 12.33 17.07
N HIS A 170 -2.96 13.45 17.12
CA HIS A 170 -4.31 13.61 16.59
C HIS A 170 -4.35 14.20 15.18
N GLY A 171 -3.27 14.82 14.71
CA GLY A 171 -3.22 15.41 13.38
C GLY A 171 -3.97 16.73 13.24
N LEU A 172 -3.87 17.60 14.24
CA LEU A 172 -4.27 18.99 14.04
C LEU A 172 -3.17 19.73 13.26
N PRO A 173 -3.51 20.81 12.51
CA PRO A 173 -2.56 21.54 11.68
C PRO A 173 -1.32 22.02 12.45
N ASP A 174 -0.16 21.78 11.89
CA ASP A 174 1.13 22.33 12.33
C ASP A 174 2.08 22.34 11.12
N PRO A 175 2.86 23.42 10.86
CA PRO A 175 3.75 23.51 9.70
C PRO A 175 4.83 22.43 9.61
N GLN A 176 5.18 21.78 10.72
CA GLN A 176 6.14 20.68 10.76
C GLN A 176 5.49 19.30 10.67
N GLN A 177 4.16 19.20 10.52
CA GLN A 177 3.44 17.93 10.53
C GLN A 177 2.94 17.51 9.15
N TYR A 178 3.60 16.51 8.57
CA TYR A 178 3.33 16.01 7.22
C TYR A 178 3.41 14.48 7.15
N VAL A 179 2.80 13.91 6.13
CA VAL A 179 2.92 12.51 5.68
C VAL A 179 2.92 12.47 4.16
N SER A 180 3.20 11.31 3.56
CA SER A 180 2.96 11.04 2.14
C SER A 180 1.87 9.97 1.92
N ALA A 181 1.35 9.86 0.71
CA ALA A 181 0.40 8.79 0.37
C ALA A 181 1.09 7.40 0.35
N ARG A 182 2.39 7.33 0.00
CA ARG A 182 3.18 6.11 0.11
C ARG A 182 3.32 5.67 1.57
N ASP A 183 3.73 6.59 2.44
CA ASP A 183 3.95 6.30 3.86
C ASP A 183 2.66 5.87 4.57
N LEU A 184 1.52 6.51 4.25
CA LEU A 184 0.21 6.11 4.77
C LEU A 184 -0.19 4.68 4.36
N VAL A 185 0.17 4.25 3.13
CA VAL A 185 -0.08 2.87 2.68
C VAL A 185 0.91 1.89 3.32
N THR A 186 2.18 2.26 3.49
CA THR A 186 3.16 1.45 4.24
C THR A 186 2.71 1.24 5.69
N LEU A 187 2.25 2.30 6.35
CA LEU A 187 1.75 2.28 7.73
C LEU A 187 0.46 1.46 7.88
N ALA A 188 -0.49 1.57 6.93
CA ALA A 188 -1.67 0.71 6.90
C ALA A 188 -1.30 -0.76 6.64
N SER A 189 -0.36 -1.01 5.74
CA SER A 189 0.16 -2.36 5.41
C SER A 189 0.82 -3.02 6.62
N TYR A 190 1.58 -2.23 7.41
CA TYR A 190 2.13 -2.63 8.71
C TYR A 190 1.00 -3.00 9.68
N LEU A 191 0.03 -2.11 9.92
CA LEU A 191 -1.12 -2.37 10.81
C LEU A 191 -1.88 -3.65 10.46
N ILE A 192 -2.11 -3.92 9.17
CA ILE A 192 -2.83 -5.12 8.69
C ILE A 192 -2.04 -6.41 8.94
N ARG A 193 -0.71 -6.38 8.78
CA ARG A 193 0.15 -7.57 8.87
C ARG A 193 0.54 -7.89 10.32
N GLU A 194 0.85 -6.86 11.10
CA GLU A 194 1.47 -6.97 12.42
C GLU A 194 0.48 -7.05 13.58
N PHE A 195 -0.72 -6.49 13.39
CA PHE A 195 -1.76 -6.41 14.41
C PHE A 195 -3.10 -7.01 13.92
N PRO A 196 -3.11 -8.26 13.41
CA PRO A 196 -4.31 -8.88 12.83
C PRO A 196 -5.43 -9.11 13.86
N GLU A 197 -5.12 -9.13 15.15
CA GLU A 197 -6.09 -9.23 16.25
C GLU A 197 -6.77 -7.88 16.53
N GLN A 198 -6.05 -6.77 16.39
CA GLN A 198 -6.53 -5.41 16.64
C GLN A 198 -7.12 -4.77 15.37
N TYR A 199 -6.70 -5.22 14.18
CA TYR A 199 -7.17 -4.71 12.89
C TYR A 199 -8.71 -4.71 12.70
N PRO A 200 -9.49 -5.70 13.18
CA PRO A 200 -10.96 -5.69 13.05
C PRO A 200 -11.63 -4.45 13.63
N LEU A 201 -11.02 -3.74 14.59
CA LEU A 201 -11.51 -2.46 15.13
C LEU A 201 -11.75 -1.39 14.05
N PHE A 202 -11.04 -1.45 12.92
CA PHE A 202 -11.23 -0.53 11.79
C PHE A 202 -12.49 -0.82 10.96
N SER A 203 -13.14 -1.96 11.17
CA SER A 203 -14.41 -2.38 10.54
C SER A 203 -15.65 -2.15 11.40
N GLU A 204 -15.51 -1.78 12.69
CA GLU A 204 -16.66 -1.45 13.55
C GLU A 204 -17.42 -0.23 13.00
N GLU A 205 -18.69 -0.41 12.62
CA GLU A 205 -19.51 0.64 11.99
C GLU A 205 -19.91 1.76 12.96
N GLU A 206 -20.07 1.47 14.26
CA GLU A 206 -20.37 2.45 15.29
C GLU A 206 -19.83 2.04 16.67
N PHE A 207 -19.52 3.03 17.51
CA PHE A 207 -19.07 2.85 18.89
C PHE A 207 -19.89 3.73 19.83
N THR A 208 -20.36 3.14 20.92
CA THR A 208 -21.12 3.84 21.98
C THR A 208 -20.26 3.99 23.22
N PHE A 209 -20.01 5.23 23.63
CA PHE A 209 -19.30 5.55 24.88
C PHE A 209 -20.09 6.61 25.66
N ASN A 210 -20.18 6.46 26.99
CA ASN A 210 -20.93 7.37 27.87
C ASN A 210 -22.37 7.70 27.38
N GLY A 211 -23.07 6.71 26.83
CA GLY A 211 -24.41 6.88 26.24
C GLY A 211 -24.47 7.55 24.86
N ILE A 212 -23.33 7.94 24.29
CA ILE A 212 -23.22 8.60 22.98
C ILE A 212 -22.71 7.61 21.94
N THR A 213 -23.60 7.20 21.03
CA THR A 213 -23.25 6.42 19.84
C THR A 213 -22.74 7.32 18.73
N GLN A 214 -21.56 7.03 18.17
CA GLN A 214 -21.03 7.69 16.97
C GLN A 214 -20.63 6.66 15.93
N ARG A 215 -20.96 6.94 14.66
CA ARG A 215 -20.64 6.09 13.52
C ARG A 215 -19.26 6.35 12.95
N SER A 216 -18.65 5.28 12.41
CA SER A 216 -17.46 5.36 11.56
C SER A 216 -17.72 6.27 10.36
N ARG A 217 -16.69 7.02 9.97
CA ARG A 217 -16.77 7.99 8.86
C ARG A 217 -16.25 7.44 7.54
N ASN A 218 -15.82 6.18 7.51
CA ASN A 218 -15.29 5.48 6.33
C ASN A 218 -16.45 5.11 5.37
N PRO A 219 -16.52 5.71 4.15
CA PRO A 219 -17.64 5.50 3.24
C PRO A 219 -17.65 4.12 2.56
N LEU A 220 -16.63 3.28 2.79
CA LEU A 220 -16.49 1.97 2.14
C LEU A 220 -16.87 0.76 3.01
N LEU A 221 -17.10 0.93 4.33
CA LEU A 221 -17.50 -0.21 5.19
C LEU A 221 -18.80 -0.89 4.68
N PRO A 222 -19.87 -0.16 4.30
CA PRO A 222 -21.08 -0.76 3.74
C PRO A 222 -20.91 -1.38 2.34
N LEU A 223 -19.68 -1.35 1.79
CA LEU A 223 -19.29 -1.93 0.50
C LEU A 223 -18.26 -3.07 0.66
N GLY A 224 -18.00 -3.54 1.89
CA GLY A 224 -17.10 -4.66 2.17
C GLY A 224 -15.63 -4.28 2.45
N ALA A 225 -15.29 -2.99 2.52
CA ALA A 225 -13.99 -2.59 3.06
C ALA A 225 -13.94 -2.86 4.58
N ASP A 226 -12.76 -3.20 5.10
CA ASP A 226 -12.55 -3.54 6.51
C ASP A 226 -11.62 -2.55 7.24
N GLY A 227 -11.32 -1.42 6.61
CA GLY A 227 -10.58 -0.32 7.21
C GLY A 227 -10.32 0.85 6.25
N LEU A 228 -9.57 1.89 6.64
CA LEU A 228 -8.98 2.10 7.97
C LEU A 228 -9.38 3.46 8.57
N LYS A 229 -9.08 4.58 7.90
CA LYS A 229 -9.16 5.91 8.51
C LYS A 229 -9.50 7.03 7.54
N THR A 230 -10.35 7.95 7.95
CA THR A 230 -10.58 9.23 7.23
C THR A 230 -9.84 10.38 7.89
N GLY A 231 -9.32 11.29 7.07
CA GLY A 231 -8.81 12.60 7.47
C GLY A 231 -9.70 13.73 6.95
N HIS A 232 -9.73 14.84 7.68
CA HIS A 232 -10.18 16.15 7.18
C HIS A 232 -9.60 17.28 8.04
N THR A 233 -9.00 18.28 7.38
CA THR A 233 -8.87 19.67 7.87
C THR A 233 -9.08 20.60 6.66
N ALA A 234 -9.31 21.89 6.89
CA ALA A 234 -9.44 22.86 5.80
C ALA A 234 -8.17 22.95 4.91
N GLU A 235 -7.01 22.60 5.46
CA GLU A 235 -5.70 22.61 4.78
C GLU A 235 -5.43 21.28 4.04
N ALA A 236 -5.72 20.14 4.66
CA ALA A 236 -5.51 18.80 4.08
C ALA A 236 -6.55 18.44 3.00
N GLY A 237 -7.70 19.15 2.98
CA GLY A 237 -8.91 18.67 2.35
C GLY A 237 -9.41 17.38 3.01
N TYR A 238 -10.23 16.63 2.30
CA TYR A 238 -10.75 15.33 2.71
C TYR A 238 -9.82 14.21 2.25
N GLY A 239 -9.58 13.24 3.13
CA GLY A 239 -8.75 12.07 2.84
C GLY A 239 -9.28 10.77 3.42
N LEU A 240 -8.78 9.65 2.89
CA LEU A 240 -9.11 8.28 3.28
C LEU A 240 -7.88 7.39 3.07
N VAL A 241 -7.58 6.55 4.06
CA VAL A 241 -6.76 5.34 3.91
C VAL A 241 -7.69 4.15 4.09
N ALA A 242 -7.70 3.24 3.12
CA ALA A 242 -8.65 2.14 3.05
C ALA A 242 -8.00 0.81 2.69
N SER A 243 -8.67 -0.28 3.08
CA SER A 243 -8.38 -1.63 2.59
C SER A 243 -9.66 -2.43 2.42
N VAL A 244 -9.64 -3.35 1.46
CA VAL A 244 -10.74 -4.25 1.11
C VAL A 244 -10.14 -5.56 0.59
N LYS A 245 -10.88 -6.66 0.76
CA LYS A 245 -10.62 -7.97 0.14
C LYS A 245 -11.65 -8.24 -0.96
N ASP A 246 -11.27 -9.01 -1.97
CA ASP A 246 -12.23 -9.74 -2.79
C ASP A 246 -12.52 -11.15 -2.24
N ASP A 247 -13.45 -11.86 -2.88
CA ASP A 247 -13.92 -13.19 -2.48
C ASP A 247 -12.80 -14.27 -2.51
N THR A 248 -11.65 -13.99 -3.15
CA THR A 248 -10.47 -14.88 -3.15
C THR A 248 -9.54 -14.63 -1.95
N GLY A 249 -9.83 -13.61 -1.13
CA GLY A 249 -8.99 -13.16 -0.02
C GLY A 249 -7.86 -12.21 -0.42
N ARG A 250 -7.68 -11.95 -1.72
CA ARG A 250 -6.76 -10.93 -2.24
C ARG A 250 -7.13 -9.56 -1.68
N ARG A 251 -6.14 -8.84 -1.14
CA ARG A 251 -6.33 -7.55 -0.46
C ARG A 251 -5.63 -6.41 -1.17
N ILE A 252 -6.35 -5.32 -1.43
CA ILE A 252 -5.74 -4.02 -1.80
C ILE A 252 -5.70 -3.07 -0.61
N VAL A 253 -4.72 -2.16 -0.60
CA VAL A 253 -4.56 -1.07 0.38
C VAL A 253 -4.28 0.22 -0.38
N PHE A 254 -4.97 1.30 -0.05
CA PHE A 254 -4.78 2.58 -0.73
C PHE A 254 -4.99 3.81 0.14
N ALA A 255 -4.35 4.91 -0.24
CA ALA A 255 -4.53 6.25 0.33
C ALA A 255 -4.99 7.24 -0.75
N LEU A 256 -5.85 8.17 -0.35
CA LEU A 256 -6.37 9.29 -1.14
C LEU A 256 -6.45 10.54 -0.25
N THR A 257 -6.01 11.70 -0.73
CA THR A 257 -6.02 12.96 0.05
C THR A 257 -6.33 14.19 -0.83
N GLY A 258 -6.73 15.30 -0.21
CA GLY A 258 -6.96 16.57 -0.91
C GLY A 258 -8.27 16.67 -1.71
N MET A 259 -9.25 15.78 -1.49
CA MET A 259 -10.60 15.95 -2.04
C MET A 259 -11.31 17.14 -1.38
N LYS A 260 -12.27 17.76 -2.06
CA LYS A 260 -12.92 19.01 -1.65
C LYS A 260 -14.16 18.80 -0.79
N SER A 261 -14.74 17.59 -0.81
CA SER A 261 -15.96 17.27 -0.04
C SER A 261 -15.98 15.82 0.46
N VAL A 262 -16.91 15.53 1.39
CA VAL A 262 -17.21 14.17 1.87
C VAL A 262 -17.71 13.29 0.72
N GLN A 263 -18.51 13.86 -0.18
CA GLN A 263 -19.08 13.22 -1.36
C GLN A 263 -17.98 12.84 -2.35
N GLU A 264 -17.12 13.78 -2.74
CA GLU A 264 -16.00 13.53 -3.65
C GLU A 264 -15.05 12.49 -3.06
N ARG A 265 -14.75 12.55 -1.75
CA ARG A 265 -13.98 11.50 -1.07
C ARG A 265 -14.63 10.12 -1.23
N ALA A 266 -15.95 10.00 -1.08
CA ALA A 266 -16.66 8.72 -1.20
C ALA A 266 -16.68 8.20 -2.64
N GLU A 267 -16.90 9.09 -3.62
CA GLU A 267 -16.91 8.77 -5.05
C GLU A 267 -15.53 8.30 -5.52
N GLN A 268 -14.48 9.08 -5.24
CA GLN A 268 -13.09 8.76 -5.59
C GLN A 268 -12.62 7.46 -4.90
N ALA A 269 -12.98 7.27 -3.63
CA ALA A 269 -12.70 6.03 -2.90
C ALA A 269 -13.38 4.81 -3.53
N ARG A 270 -14.64 4.94 -3.95
CA ARG A 270 -15.41 3.84 -4.58
C ARG A 270 -14.88 3.52 -5.99
N ALA A 271 -14.47 4.53 -6.76
CA ALA A 271 -13.84 4.34 -8.06
C ALA A 271 -12.50 3.59 -7.92
N MET A 272 -11.61 4.06 -7.04
CA MET A 272 -10.34 3.41 -6.72
C MET A 272 -10.53 1.97 -6.23
N MET A 273 -11.44 1.74 -5.28
CA MET A 273 -11.77 0.40 -4.78
C MET A 273 -12.22 -0.54 -5.92
N THR A 274 -13.09 -0.05 -6.81
CA THR A 274 -13.60 -0.84 -7.95
C THR A 274 -12.48 -1.16 -8.95
N ALA A 275 -11.62 -0.20 -9.25
CA ALA A 275 -10.51 -0.36 -10.18
C ALA A 275 -9.43 -1.32 -9.63
N GLY A 276 -9.02 -1.18 -8.37
CA GLY A 276 -8.03 -2.05 -7.75
C GLY A 276 -8.46 -3.51 -7.66
N LEU A 277 -9.75 -3.76 -7.39
CA LEU A 277 -10.30 -5.11 -7.34
C LEU A 277 -10.50 -5.72 -8.75
N ARG A 278 -11.10 -4.98 -9.69
CA ARG A 278 -11.57 -5.54 -10.98
C ARG A 278 -10.66 -5.28 -12.19
N GLY A 279 -9.85 -4.23 -12.15
CA GLY A 279 -9.02 -3.79 -13.28
C GLY A 279 -7.76 -4.63 -13.51
N PHE A 280 -7.42 -5.55 -12.60
CA PHE A 280 -6.16 -6.28 -12.58
C PHE A 280 -6.32 -7.80 -12.69
N GLU A 281 -5.30 -8.46 -13.18
CA GLU A 281 -5.18 -9.93 -13.28
C GLU A 281 -3.82 -10.41 -12.77
N SER A 282 -3.79 -11.62 -12.20
CA SER A 282 -2.61 -12.18 -11.56
C SER A 282 -1.84 -13.09 -12.50
N ILE A 283 -0.60 -12.71 -12.81
CA ILE A 283 0.39 -13.57 -13.47
C ILE A 283 1.24 -14.24 -12.39
N VAL A 284 1.46 -15.55 -12.51
CA VAL A 284 2.49 -16.26 -11.73
C VAL A 284 3.80 -16.17 -12.52
N VAL A 285 4.81 -15.52 -11.94
CA VAL A 285 6.14 -15.35 -12.56
C VAL A 285 7.05 -16.52 -12.19
N ALA A 286 6.89 -17.06 -10.98
CA ALA A 286 7.59 -18.24 -10.47
C ALA A 286 6.77 -18.93 -9.38
N LYS A 287 6.78 -20.26 -9.34
CA LYS A 287 6.14 -21.06 -8.28
C LYS A 287 7.08 -21.27 -7.09
N ALA A 288 6.51 -21.52 -5.92
CA ALA A 288 7.28 -21.88 -4.73
C ALA A 288 8.09 -23.17 -4.99
N GLY A 289 9.40 -23.11 -4.74
CA GLY A 289 10.31 -24.25 -4.96
C GLY A 289 10.73 -24.51 -6.42
N GLU A 290 10.24 -23.73 -7.38
CA GLU A 290 10.63 -23.85 -8.80
C GLU A 290 12.10 -23.41 -8.99
N SER A 291 12.88 -24.20 -9.72
CA SER A 291 14.25 -23.82 -10.10
C SER A 291 14.19 -22.94 -11.34
N LEU A 292 14.49 -21.64 -11.18
CA LEU A 292 14.32 -20.63 -12.23
C LEU A 292 15.53 -20.48 -13.15
N GLY A 293 16.67 -21.05 -12.75
CA GLY A 293 17.94 -21.00 -13.47
C GLY A 293 19.08 -21.32 -12.51
N GLU A 294 20.30 -20.93 -12.90
CA GLU A 294 21.51 -21.20 -12.12
C GLU A 294 22.39 -19.96 -11.98
N VAL A 295 23.21 -19.93 -10.93
CA VAL A 295 24.21 -18.89 -10.65
C VAL A 295 25.59 -19.55 -10.63
N PRO A 296 26.60 -19.03 -11.36
CA PRO A 296 27.95 -19.60 -11.34
C PRO A 296 28.57 -19.61 -9.93
N VAL A 297 29.23 -20.71 -9.56
CA VAL A 297 29.91 -20.89 -8.28
C VAL A 297 31.41 -21.05 -8.49
N ARG A 298 32.20 -20.17 -7.88
CA ARG A 298 33.64 -20.25 -7.87
C ARG A 298 34.10 -21.22 -6.78
N ASN A 299 35.14 -22.01 -7.08
CA ASN A 299 35.72 -23.03 -6.19
C ASN A 299 34.74 -24.15 -5.75
N GLY A 300 33.58 -24.29 -6.39
CA GLY A 300 32.61 -25.34 -6.08
C GLY A 300 32.93 -26.70 -6.70
N ALA A 301 32.43 -27.77 -6.08
CA ALA A 301 32.42 -29.11 -6.67
C ALA A 301 31.53 -29.20 -7.93
N GLU A 302 30.64 -28.23 -8.11
CA GLU A 302 29.85 -27.95 -9.31
C GLU A 302 30.13 -26.50 -9.77
N GLU A 303 30.10 -26.24 -11.08
CA GLU A 303 30.39 -24.90 -11.66
C GLU A 303 29.28 -23.86 -11.40
N SER A 304 28.13 -24.29 -10.90
CA SER A 304 26.93 -23.49 -10.69
C SER A 304 26.10 -24.00 -9.50
N VAL A 305 25.16 -23.18 -9.02
CA VAL A 305 24.11 -23.56 -8.08
C VAL A 305 22.74 -23.20 -8.68
N PRO A 306 21.77 -24.14 -8.76
CA PRO A 306 20.41 -23.82 -9.17
C PRO A 306 19.73 -22.93 -8.11
N VAL A 307 18.88 -22.01 -8.55
CA VAL A 307 18.23 -21.03 -7.67
C VAL A 307 16.71 -21.10 -7.71
N ARG A 308 16.11 -21.01 -6.52
CA ARG A 308 14.66 -21.04 -6.29
C ARG A 308 14.20 -19.78 -5.55
N PRO A 309 12.94 -19.34 -5.72
CA PRO A 309 12.37 -18.26 -4.94
C PRO A 309 12.07 -18.72 -3.51
N GLY A 310 11.91 -17.76 -2.59
CA GLY A 310 11.49 -18.04 -1.21
C GLY A 310 10.02 -18.47 -1.06
N GLY A 311 9.20 -18.23 -2.09
CA GLY A 311 7.78 -18.55 -2.16
C GLY A 311 7.27 -18.40 -3.59
N GLU A 312 5.95 -18.37 -3.79
CA GLU A 312 5.36 -18.12 -5.11
C GLU A 312 5.38 -16.61 -5.44
N ILE A 313 5.97 -16.25 -6.57
CA ILE A 313 6.08 -14.86 -7.03
C ILE A 313 4.92 -14.58 -7.99
N ARG A 314 3.94 -13.80 -7.51
CA ARG A 314 2.83 -13.27 -8.32
C ARG A 314 3.04 -11.80 -8.64
N PHE A 315 2.65 -11.39 -9.84
CA PHE A 315 2.56 -10.00 -10.26
C PHE A 315 1.15 -9.68 -10.78
N LEU A 316 0.68 -8.45 -10.56
CA LEU A 316 -0.62 -7.98 -11.04
C LEU A 316 -0.42 -6.98 -12.17
N GLN A 317 -1.00 -7.25 -13.34
CA GLN A 317 -1.04 -6.29 -14.45
C GLN A 317 -2.47 -5.79 -14.70
N PRO A 318 -2.66 -4.63 -15.35
CA PRO A 318 -3.97 -4.23 -15.85
C PRO A 318 -4.49 -5.25 -16.86
N ARG A 319 -5.81 -5.48 -16.87
CA ARG A 319 -6.46 -6.41 -17.81
C ARG A 319 -6.51 -5.84 -19.23
N GLY A 320 -6.40 -6.72 -20.22
CA GLY A 320 -6.49 -6.34 -21.64
C GLY A 320 -5.28 -5.55 -22.12
N GLU A 321 -5.51 -4.54 -22.97
CA GLU A 321 -4.44 -3.78 -23.66
C GLU A 321 -3.56 -2.92 -22.73
N GLY A 322 -3.95 -2.73 -21.47
CA GLY A 322 -3.08 -2.14 -20.45
C GLY A 322 -2.08 -3.11 -19.83
N GLY A 323 -2.20 -4.40 -20.10
CA GLY A 323 -1.22 -5.44 -19.77
C GLY A 323 -0.19 -5.62 -20.88
N GLY A 324 0.89 -6.34 -20.59
CA GLY A 324 1.98 -6.57 -21.54
C GLY A 324 2.91 -7.70 -21.10
N PRO A 325 3.72 -8.26 -22.00
CA PRO A 325 4.57 -9.42 -21.70
C PRO A 325 5.49 -9.12 -20.51
N VAL A 326 5.29 -9.87 -19.43
CA VAL A 326 6.15 -9.87 -18.24
C VAL A 326 7.29 -10.86 -18.48
N THR A 327 8.53 -10.38 -18.37
CA THR A 327 9.74 -11.20 -18.42
C THR A 327 10.46 -11.16 -17.08
N HIS A 328 11.49 -12.00 -16.92
CA HIS A 328 12.37 -11.94 -15.76
C HIS A 328 13.84 -12.17 -16.13
N GLU A 329 14.75 -11.63 -15.32
CA GLU A 329 16.19 -11.93 -15.37
C GLU A 329 16.69 -12.33 -13.98
N ILE A 330 17.72 -13.18 -13.94
CA ILE A 330 18.40 -13.60 -12.71
C ILE A 330 19.69 -12.80 -12.59
N VAL A 331 19.82 -12.02 -11.51
CA VAL A 331 20.99 -11.17 -11.25
C VAL A 331 21.71 -11.68 -10.00
N PRO A 332 22.92 -12.28 -10.14
CA PRO A 332 23.75 -12.66 -9.00
C PRO A 332 24.05 -11.45 -8.10
N LEU A 333 24.10 -11.68 -6.78
CA LEU A 333 24.46 -10.63 -5.80
C LEU A 333 25.94 -10.25 -5.82
N GLY A 334 26.76 -10.98 -6.60
CA GLY A 334 28.21 -10.84 -6.69
C GLY A 334 28.83 -12.16 -7.15
N ILE A 335 30.12 -12.34 -6.89
CA ILE A 335 30.79 -13.64 -7.04
C ILE A 335 30.29 -14.55 -5.90
N VAL A 336 29.79 -15.74 -6.26
CA VAL A 336 29.39 -16.76 -5.29
C VAL A 336 30.54 -17.75 -5.14
N ASP A 337 31.25 -17.71 -4.02
CA ASP A 337 32.20 -18.75 -3.63
C ASP A 337 31.53 -19.88 -2.85
N ALA A 338 31.98 -21.10 -3.12
CA ALA A 338 31.72 -22.28 -2.30
C ALA A 338 32.44 -22.18 -0.93
N PRO A 339 31.91 -22.83 0.12
CA PRO A 339 30.68 -23.61 0.14
C PRO A 339 29.43 -22.73 0.08
N VAL A 340 28.41 -23.21 -0.64
CA VAL A 340 27.09 -22.57 -0.76
C VAL A 340 26.07 -23.47 -0.06
N PRO A 341 25.63 -23.15 1.17
CA PRO A 341 24.54 -23.88 1.81
C PRO A 341 23.22 -23.69 1.04
N GLU A 342 22.33 -24.70 1.09
CA GLU A 342 20.95 -24.52 0.64
C GLU A 342 20.30 -23.36 1.41
N GLY A 343 19.45 -22.58 0.75
CA GLY A 343 18.77 -21.44 1.38
C GLY A 343 19.66 -20.20 1.55
N ARG A 344 20.96 -20.24 1.20
CA ARG A 344 21.78 -19.03 1.06
C ARG A 344 21.22 -18.17 -0.07
N ARG A 345 20.89 -16.90 0.21
CA ARG A 345 20.54 -15.91 -0.83
C ARG A 345 21.78 -15.66 -1.70
N VAL A 346 21.66 -15.84 -3.01
CA VAL A 346 22.78 -15.76 -3.96
C VAL A 346 22.48 -14.87 -5.17
N ALA A 347 21.21 -14.62 -5.48
CA ALA A 347 20.79 -13.79 -6.60
C ALA A 347 19.49 -13.03 -6.28
N GLN A 348 19.03 -12.27 -7.26
CA GLN A 348 17.73 -11.63 -7.30
C GLN A 348 17.01 -11.97 -8.60
N LEU A 349 15.70 -12.20 -8.55
CA LEU A 349 14.83 -12.21 -9.70
C LEU A 349 14.38 -10.78 -9.95
N ARG A 350 14.71 -10.20 -11.09
CA ARG A 350 14.04 -8.98 -11.56
C ARG A 350 12.84 -9.37 -12.39
N VAL A 351 11.70 -8.74 -12.13
CA VAL A 351 10.49 -8.85 -12.95
C VAL A 351 10.41 -7.59 -13.80
N LEU A 352 10.27 -7.74 -15.13
CA LEU A 352 10.27 -6.64 -16.08
C LEU A 352 9.03 -6.64 -16.96
N GLN A 353 8.61 -5.46 -17.41
CA GLN A 353 7.59 -5.27 -18.43
C GLN A 353 7.97 -4.06 -19.27
N GLY A 354 7.99 -4.20 -20.60
CA GLY A 354 8.48 -3.14 -21.50
C GLY A 354 9.94 -2.70 -21.24
N GLY A 355 10.76 -3.56 -20.64
CA GLY A 355 12.14 -3.25 -20.24
C GLY A 355 12.27 -2.44 -18.93
N LYS A 356 11.18 -1.98 -18.31
CA LYS A 356 11.22 -1.38 -16.97
C LYS A 356 11.24 -2.49 -15.92
N VAL A 357 12.18 -2.43 -14.97
CA VAL A 357 12.13 -3.27 -13.76
C VAL A 357 10.91 -2.85 -12.93
N LEU A 358 9.99 -3.78 -12.74
CA LEU A 358 8.79 -3.62 -11.91
C LEU A 358 9.07 -3.95 -10.45
N ARG A 359 9.99 -4.90 -10.21
CA ARG A 359 10.28 -5.47 -8.88
C ARG A 359 11.58 -6.27 -8.89
N GLU A 360 12.24 -6.35 -7.73
CA GLU A 360 13.28 -7.35 -7.43
C GLU A 360 12.79 -8.28 -6.30
N GLU A 361 13.07 -9.58 -6.39
CA GLU A 361 12.77 -10.60 -5.37
C GLU A 361 14.01 -11.44 -5.05
N PRO A 362 14.23 -11.88 -3.80
CA PRO A 362 15.41 -12.66 -3.43
C PRO A 362 15.35 -14.10 -3.96
N LEU A 363 16.46 -14.56 -4.53
CA LEU A 363 16.66 -15.95 -4.96
C LEU A 363 17.71 -16.65 -4.10
N PHE A 364 17.41 -17.90 -3.77
CA PHE A 364 18.14 -18.71 -2.81
C PHE A 364 18.66 -19.98 -3.48
N ALA A 365 19.83 -20.45 -3.04
CA ALA A 365 20.40 -21.73 -3.47
C ALA A 365 19.39 -22.87 -3.22
N ALA A 366 19.03 -23.60 -4.28
CA ALA A 366 18.01 -24.64 -4.25
C ALA A 366 18.52 -26.00 -3.70
N ARG A 367 19.85 -26.15 -3.61
CA ARG A 367 20.59 -27.22 -2.94
C ARG A 367 21.94 -26.68 -2.48
N ALA A 368 22.66 -27.42 -1.65
CA ALA A 368 24.03 -27.07 -1.29
C ALA A 368 25.01 -27.34 -2.45
N VAL A 369 26.10 -26.57 -2.53
CA VAL A 369 27.28 -26.83 -3.36
C VAL A 369 28.52 -26.74 -2.48
N GLU A 370 29.17 -27.88 -2.29
CA GLU A 370 30.41 -28.02 -1.50
C GLU A 370 31.63 -27.45 -2.22
N GLU A 371 32.74 -27.27 -1.50
CA GLU A 371 34.02 -26.90 -2.13
C GLU A 371 34.55 -28.02 -3.05
N ALA A 372 35.19 -27.61 -4.15
CA ALA A 372 35.91 -28.50 -5.05
C ALA A 372 36.98 -29.30 -4.31
N SER A 373 37.13 -30.59 -4.62
CA SER A 373 38.26 -31.38 -4.15
C SER A 373 39.59 -30.84 -4.67
N LEU A 374 40.70 -31.18 -4.01
CA LEU A 374 42.03 -30.65 -4.38
C LEU A 374 42.40 -30.98 -5.84
N LEU A 375 41.99 -32.16 -6.34
CA LEU A 375 42.18 -32.57 -7.73
C LEU A 375 41.34 -31.74 -8.71
N GLN A 376 40.07 -31.48 -8.38
CA GLN A 376 39.21 -30.60 -9.19
C GLN A 376 39.74 -29.17 -9.24
N ARG A 377 40.26 -28.62 -8.13
CA ARG A 377 40.89 -27.28 -8.14
C ARG A 377 42.07 -27.22 -9.12
N ILE A 378 42.94 -28.23 -9.11
CA ILE A 378 44.07 -28.32 -10.05
C ILE A 378 43.58 -28.40 -11.50
N GLN A 379 42.61 -29.28 -11.80
CA GLN A 379 42.02 -29.39 -13.14
C GLN A 379 41.38 -28.07 -13.61
N ASN A 380 40.61 -27.42 -12.76
CA ASN A 380 39.92 -26.16 -13.08
C ASN A 380 40.92 -25.00 -13.27
N THR A 381 42.02 -24.95 -12.50
CA THR A 381 43.10 -23.96 -12.70
C THR A 381 43.83 -24.16 -14.04
N VAL A 382 44.10 -25.41 -14.43
CA VAL A 382 44.75 -25.73 -15.71
C VAL A 382 43.81 -25.41 -16.88
N LEU A 383 42.55 -25.85 -16.83
CA LEU A 383 41.56 -25.58 -17.88
C LEU A 383 41.22 -24.09 -18.00
N GLY A 384 41.20 -23.35 -16.88
CA GLY A 384 40.98 -21.91 -16.83
C GLY A 384 42.11 -21.06 -17.43
N HIS A 385 43.25 -21.64 -17.80
CA HIS A 385 44.29 -20.98 -18.60
C HIS A 385 44.08 -21.11 -20.12
N PHE A 386 43.05 -21.84 -20.57
CA PHE A 386 42.76 -22.11 -21.98
C PHE A 386 41.32 -21.72 -22.39
N ARG A 387 40.67 -20.81 -21.66
CA ARG A 387 39.34 -20.25 -21.93
C ARG A 387 39.36 -18.72 -21.87
#